data_AF-A0A2V7NV74-F1
#
_entry.id   AF-A0A2V7NV74-F1
#
_cell.length_a   1.000
_cell.length_b   1.000
_cell.length_c   1.000
_cell.angle_alpha   90.00
_cell.angle_beta   90.00
_cell.angle_gamma   90.00
#
_symmetry.space_group_name_H-M   'P 1'
#
loop_
_entity.id
_entity.type
_entity.pdbx_description
1 polymer ?
#
loop_
_entity_poly.entity_id
_entity_poly.type
_entity_poly.pdbx_seq_one_letter_code
_entity_poly.pdbx_strand_id
1 'polypeptide(L)'
;MTLPSPAVWLATGAGAVLLLAVRFARELWPSRLERQIALRYLRSHRSSRLVSLITLIAVGGVTVGVMALVVVLGVMNGLQSDLRDKILVANPHLRVLTYGEGLRVDDWRRALEQVRRMPGVVAAAPFVMTQGLLSAGHDYAEGVVVLGVEPDTGTRAVTTFARHFVKGDLRFRTRRADVEGGVALGTRLASKLSAYPGGVVTLVSPAGARFNPSLGAFVPQFHRYEVTGIFDTGMYEYDNNYVALRRPVAQRFAGLDTAVTGIEVRLADPWNAAALGQQLELQLGYPYRVLDWQSQNASLFSALKLEKLAMALVVFLICVVAAFNVVGTLTMVVRDKTREIGILLAMGLERASIRRIFLAQGILIGVVGTSLGAVLGFVLGGMVNRGQWIHIDPSIYFIDHLPVHTQPVDAILVIAASLFVATLAPLYPAIQAARLDPVTAIRYE
;
A
#
# COMPACT_ATOMS: atom_id res chain seq x y z
N MET A 1 12.67 27.13 -32.34
CA MET A 1 12.18 25.75 -32.54
C MET A 1 11.95 25.13 -31.16
N THR A 2 10.75 25.31 -30.63
CA THR A 2 10.37 24.83 -29.29
C THR A 2 9.66 23.48 -29.44
N LEU A 3 10.28 22.41 -28.94
CA LEU A 3 9.63 21.10 -28.84
C LEU A 3 8.41 21.21 -27.91
N PRO A 4 7.24 20.66 -28.28
CA PRO A 4 6.07 20.69 -27.43
C PRO A 4 6.23 19.79 -26.20
N SER A 5 5.63 20.21 -25.08
CA SER A 5 5.72 19.53 -23.78
C SER A 5 5.18 18.09 -23.80
N PRO A 6 5.74 17.16 -23.00
CA PRO A 6 5.35 15.74 -22.95
C PRO A 6 3.88 15.48 -22.58
N ALA A 7 3.19 16.44 -21.96
CA ALA A 7 1.76 16.35 -21.64
C ALA A 7 0.86 16.34 -22.90
N VAL A 8 1.29 16.98 -23.99
CA VAL A 8 0.51 17.05 -25.24
C VAL A 8 0.57 15.71 -25.99
N TRP A 9 1.68 14.97 -25.90
CA TRP A 9 1.83 13.63 -26.49
C TRP A 9 0.94 12.58 -25.82
N LEU A 10 0.78 12.63 -24.49
CA LEU A 10 -0.08 11.69 -23.76
C LEU A 10 -1.58 11.93 -24.02
N ALA A 11 -2.01 13.20 -24.12
CA ALA A 11 -3.41 13.54 -24.40
C ALA A 11 -3.81 13.27 -25.87
N THR A 12 -2.92 13.54 -26.82
CA THR A 12 -3.17 13.28 -28.25
C THR A 12 -3.06 11.79 -28.60
N GLY A 13 -2.15 11.06 -27.97
CA GLY A 13 -2.01 9.60 -28.13
C GLY A 13 -3.22 8.83 -27.62
N ALA A 14 -3.70 9.14 -26.41
CA ALA A 14 -4.88 8.49 -25.84
C ALA A 14 -6.16 8.76 -26.66
N GLY A 15 -6.35 10.00 -27.13
CA GLY A 15 -7.49 10.36 -27.97
C GLY A 15 -7.46 9.71 -29.36
N ALA A 16 -6.28 9.61 -29.98
CA ALA A 16 -6.11 8.93 -31.26
C ALA A 16 -6.33 7.41 -31.13
N VAL A 17 -5.85 6.80 -30.05
CA VAL A 17 -6.12 5.38 -29.73
C VAL A 17 -7.60 5.14 -29.46
N LEU A 18 -8.29 6.06 -28.77
CA LEU A 18 -9.72 5.94 -28.51
C LEU A 18 -10.55 6.09 -29.80
N LEU A 19 -10.21 7.05 -30.67
CA LEU A 19 -10.87 7.24 -31.96
C LEU A 19 -10.60 6.07 -32.91
N LEU A 20 -9.36 5.55 -32.95
CA LEU A 20 -9.04 4.32 -33.66
C LEU A 20 -9.83 3.15 -33.08
N ALA A 21 -9.87 2.97 -31.76
CA ALA A 21 -10.63 1.90 -31.11
C ALA A 21 -12.13 2.00 -31.39
N VAL A 22 -12.72 3.20 -31.44
CA VAL A 22 -14.13 3.42 -31.76
C VAL A 22 -14.42 3.18 -33.26
N ARG A 23 -13.54 3.62 -34.16
CA ARG A 23 -13.66 3.36 -35.60
C ARG A 23 -13.51 1.86 -35.90
N PHE A 24 -12.53 1.24 -35.25
CA PHE A 24 -12.26 -0.20 -35.31
C PHE A 24 -13.44 -0.99 -34.70
N ALA A 25 -13.99 -0.57 -33.56
CA ALA A 25 -15.18 -1.17 -32.98
C ALA A 25 -16.40 -1.05 -33.89
N ARG A 26 -16.60 0.07 -34.60
CA ARG A 26 -17.70 0.23 -35.57
C ARG A 26 -17.53 -0.62 -36.82
N GLU A 27 -16.31 -0.73 -37.37
CA GLU A 27 -16.04 -1.54 -38.57
C GLU A 27 -16.00 -3.06 -38.30
N LEU A 28 -15.68 -3.46 -37.08
CA LEU A 28 -15.61 -4.86 -36.66
C LEU A 28 -16.84 -5.35 -35.89
N TRP A 29 -17.83 -4.48 -35.59
CA TRP A 29 -19.01 -4.93 -34.85
C TRP A 29 -19.84 -5.92 -35.67
N PRO A 30 -20.11 -7.12 -35.14
CA PRO A 30 -20.75 -8.17 -35.91
C PRO A 30 -22.23 -7.90 -36.18
N SER A 31 -22.67 -8.19 -37.41
CA SER A 31 -24.09 -8.20 -37.76
C SER A 31 -24.88 -9.21 -36.91
N ARG A 32 -26.23 -9.12 -36.89
CA ARG A 32 -27.05 -10.08 -36.11
C ARG A 32 -26.76 -11.54 -36.49
N LEU A 33 -26.51 -11.78 -37.78
CA LEU A 33 -26.19 -13.10 -38.32
C LEU A 33 -24.81 -13.58 -37.86
N GLU A 34 -23.79 -12.73 -37.94
CA GLU A 34 -22.43 -13.06 -37.48
C GLU A 34 -22.39 -13.39 -35.97
N ARG A 35 -23.14 -12.65 -35.15
CA ARG A 35 -23.28 -12.95 -33.71
C ARG A 35 -23.93 -14.29 -33.45
N GLN A 36 -25.00 -14.62 -34.19
CA GLN A 36 -25.67 -15.91 -34.05
C GLN A 36 -24.76 -17.07 -34.44
N ILE A 37 -23.94 -16.90 -35.48
CA ILE A 37 -22.95 -17.92 -35.88
C ILE A 37 -21.87 -18.06 -34.80
N ALA A 38 -21.31 -16.96 -34.29
CA ALA A 38 -20.32 -17.00 -33.22
C ALA A 38 -20.84 -17.71 -31.94
N LEU A 39 -22.07 -17.39 -31.52
CA LEU A 39 -22.75 -18.05 -30.40
C LEU A 39 -22.98 -19.55 -30.65
N ARG A 40 -23.35 -19.92 -31.89
CA ARG A 40 -23.52 -21.34 -32.26
C ARG A 40 -22.19 -22.08 -32.24
N TYR A 41 -21.09 -21.47 -32.69
CA TYR A 41 -19.76 -22.08 -32.64
C TYR A 41 -19.27 -22.30 -31.20
N LEU A 42 -19.63 -21.43 -30.26
CA LEU A 42 -19.37 -21.62 -28.83
C LEU A 42 -20.26 -22.69 -28.18
N ARG A 43 -21.51 -22.84 -28.64
CA ARG A 43 -22.56 -23.66 -27.98
C ARG A 43 -22.87 -24.99 -28.69
N SER A 44 -22.17 -25.35 -29.76
CA SER A 44 -22.55 -26.49 -30.61
C SER A 44 -22.41 -27.84 -29.90
N HIS A 45 -23.55 -28.45 -29.60
CA HIS A 45 -23.71 -29.72 -28.87
C HIS A 45 -23.67 -30.96 -29.79
N ARG A 46 -23.61 -30.79 -31.13
CA ARG A 46 -23.82 -31.89 -32.09
C ARG A 46 -22.58 -32.42 -32.82
N SER A 47 -21.40 -31.81 -32.70
CA SER A 47 -20.21 -32.31 -33.45
C SER A 47 -18.85 -32.33 -32.73
N SER A 48 -18.68 -31.90 -31.48
CA SER A 48 -17.58 -32.40 -30.63
C SER A 48 -17.71 -31.88 -29.19
N ARG A 49 -17.66 -32.79 -28.20
CA ARG A 49 -17.42 -32.40 -26.79
C ARG A 49 -16.12 -31.57 -26.65
N LEU A 50 -15.18 -31.75 -27.58
CA LEU A 50 -13.90 -31.06 -27.64
C LEU A 50 -14.04 -29.54 -27.83
N VAL A 51 -14.89 -29.05 -28.74
CA VAL A 51 -15.05 -27.58 -28.95
C VAL A 51 -15.66 -26.89 -27.73
N SER A 52 -16.60 -27.55 -27.05
CA SER A 52 -17.16 -27.06 -25.78
C SER A 52 -16.12 -27.06 -24.66
N LEU A 53 -15.25 -28.08 -24.59
CA LEU A 53 -14.17 -28.17 -23.61
C LEU A 53 -13.10 -27.09 -23.84
N ILE A 54 -12.72 -26.87 -25.10
CA ILE A 54 -11.75 -25.83 -25.50
C ILE A 54 -12.26 -24.44 -25.10
N THR A 55 -13.54 -24.16 -25.38
CA THR A 55 -14.19 -22.91 -24.96
C THR A 55 -14.20 -22.76 -23.45
N LEU A 56 -14.50 -23.83 -22.71
CA LEU A 56 -14.49 -23.83 -21.25
C LEU A 56 -13.09 -23.57 -20.69
N ILE A 57 -12.05 -24.16 -21.28
CA ILE A 57 -10.65 -23.94 -20.89
C ILE A 57 -10.24 -22.49 -21.13
N ALA A 58 -10.63 -21.88 -22.25
CA ALA A 58 -10.30 -20.49 -22.54
C ALA A 58 -11.03 -19.51 -21.61
N VAL A 59 -12.34 -19.69 -21.43
CA VAL A 59 -13.11 -18.88 -20.46
C VAL A 59 -12.54 -19.08 -19.06
N GLY A 60 -12.25 -20.31 -18.66
CA GLY A 60 -11.64 -20.66 -17.37
C GLY A 60 -10.27 -20.02 -17.18
N GLY A 61 -9.40 -20.06 -18.18
CA GLY A 61 -8.07 -19.43 -18.14
C GLY A 61 -8.15 -17.92 -17.94
N VAL A 62 -9.02 -17.22 -18.70
CA VAL A 62 -9.25 -15.78 -18.52
C VAL A 62 -9.89 -15.50 -17.15
N THR A 63 -10.86 -16.31 -16.72
CA THR A 63 -11.53 -16.19 -15.41
C THR A 63 -10.53 -16.28 -14.27
N VAL A 64 -9.70 -17.33 -14.25
CA VAL A 64 -8.70 -17.56 -13.20
C VAL A 64 -7.64 -16.47 -13.22
N GLY A 65 -7.17 -16.04 -14.39
CA GLY A 65 -6.21 -14.95 -14.52
C GLY A 65 -6.73 -13.64 -13.93
N VAL A 66 -7.94 -13.21 -14.33
CA VAL A 66 -8.54 -11.96 -13.82
C VAL A 66 -8.86 -12.05 -12.34
N MET A 67 -9.40 -13.19 -11.88
CA MET A 67 -9.67 -13.45 -10.46
C MET A 67 -8.40 -13.32 -9.62
N ALA A 68 -7.31 -13.98 -10.03
CA ALA A 68 -6.03 -13.93 -9.34
C ALA A 68 -5.48 -12.49 -9.30
N LEU A 69 -5.56 -11.74 -10.41
CA LEU A 69 -5.14 -10.34 -10.45
C LEU A 69 -5.90 -9.47 -9.46
N VAL A 70 -7.24 -9.58 -9.43
CA VAL A 70 -8.08 -8.79 -8.53
C VAL A 70 -7.76 -9.10 -7.06
N VAL A 71 -7.59 -10.38 -6.71
CA VAL A 71 -7.27 -10.80 -5.34
C VAL A 71 -5.88 -10.32 -4.92
N VAL A 72 -4.85 -10.54 -5.76
CA VAL A 72 -3.47 -10.13 -5.44
C VAL A 72 -3.39 -8.61 -5.26
N LEU A 73 -3.96 -7.82 -6.17
CA LEU A 73 -3.99 -6.36 -6.02
C LEU A 73 -4.78 -5.92 -4.77
N GLY A 74 -5.88 -6.61 -4.46
CA GLY A 74 -6.65 -6.36 -3.25
C GLY A 74 -5.84 -6.58 -1.98
N VAL A 75 -5.12 -7.71 -1.88
CA VAL A 75 -4.25 -8.03 -0.74
C VAL A 75 -3.16 -6.97 -0.60
N MET A 76 -2.50 -6.61 -1.71
CA MET A 76 -1.41 -5.64 -1.67
C MET A 76 -1.90 -4.25 -1.25
N ASN A 77 -3.02 -3.79 -1.79
CA ASN A 77 -3.61 -2.52 -1.40
C ASN A 77 -4.05 -2.53 0.06
N GLY A 78 -4.57 -3.66 0.55
CA GLY A 78 -4.92 -3.82 1.97
C GLY A 78 -3.70 -3.72 2.86
N LEU A 79 -2.64 -4.47 2.55
CA LEU A 79 -1.37 -4.45 3.27
C LEU A 79 -0.80 -3.02 3.34
N GLN A 80 -0.76 -2.34 2.20
CA GLN A 80 -0.26 -0.97 2.11
C GLN A 80 -1.14 0.03 2.87
N SER A 81 -2.47 -0.14 2.87
CA SER A 81 -3.37 0.72 3.62
C SER A 81 -3.15 0.55 5.12
N ASP A 82 -3.13 -0.69 5.61
CA ASP A 82 -2.98 -0.97 7.04
C ASP A 82 -1.63 -0.47 7.57
N LEU A 83 -0.54 -0.71 6.82
CA LEU A 83 0.78 -0.17 7.15
C LEU A 83 0.78 1.37 7.21
N ARG A 84 0.12 2.05 6.26
CA ARG A 84 0.04 3.51 6.25
C ARG A 84 -0.80 4.04 7.40
N ASP A 85 -1.93 3.42 7.69
CA ASP A 85 -2.83 3.82 8.76
C ASP A 85 -2.13 3.67 10.12
N LYS A 86 -1.41 2.58 10.35
CA LYS A 86 -0.60 2.38 11.57
C LYS A 86 0.51 3.43 11.73
N ILE A 87 1.16 3.82 10.64
CA ILE A 87 2.15 4.91 10.67
C ILE A 87 1.50 6.24 11.08
N LEU A 88 0.36 6.58 10.51
CA LEU A 88 -0.36 7.84 10.77
C LEU A 88 -0.94 7.92 12.19
N VAL A 89 -1.31 6.79 12.77
CA VAL A 89 -1.87 6.70 14.14
C VAL A 89 -0.79 6.97 15.20
N ALA A 90 0.41 6.42 14.98
CA ALA A 90 1.53 6.51 15.92
C ALA A 90 2.41 7.76 15.73
N ASN A 91 2.48 8.33 14.53
CA ASN A 91 3.38 9.44 14.21
C ASN A 91 2.63 10.78 14.06
N PRO A 92 3.26 11.91 14.45
CA PRO A 92 2.76 13.20 14.06
C PRO A 92 2.88 13.41 12.54
N HIS A 93 1.98 14.20 11.96
CA HIS A 93 1.99 14.46 10.51
C HIS A 93 3.20 15.31 10.11
N LEU A 94 3.62 16.24 10.96
CA LEU A 94 4.84 17.02 10.80
C LEU A 94 5.65 17.08 12.11
N ARG A 95 6.96 17.20 11.98
CA ARG A 95 7.89 17.57 13.04
C ARG A 95 8.65 18.83 12.65
N VAL A 96 8.53 19.87 13.46
CA VAL A 96 9.37 21.06 13.37
C VAL A 96 10.60 20.82 14.23
N LEU A 97 11.76 20.77 13.59
CA LEU A 97 13.08 20.58 14.19
C LEU A 97 13.96 21.79 13.88
N THR A 98 15.19 21.79 14.37
CA THR A 98 16.22 22.77 14.00
C THR A 98 17.26 22.17 13.07
N TYR A 99 17.80 22.98 12.16
CA TYR A 99 19.04 22.66 11.45
C TYR A 99 20.21 22.53 12.44
N GLY A 100 21.06 21.52 12.28
CA GLY A 100 22.25 21.27 13.11
C GLY A 100 22.23 19.94 13.86
N GLU A 101 23.32 19.64 14.57
CA GLU A 101 23.57 18.33 15.20
C GLU A 101 22.87 18.14 16.56
N GLY A 102 22.48 19.22 17.24
CA GLY A 102 22.04 19.16 18.63
C GLY A 102 20.54 18.97 18.88
N LEU A 103 19.70 18.97 17.84
CA LEU A 103 18.23 18.94 17.92
C LEU A 103 17.68 19.67 19.17
N ARG A 104 17.97 20.97 19.28
CA ARG A 104 17.65 21.79 20.44
C ARG A 104 16.89 23.04 20.02
N VAL A 105 15.70 23.21 20.59
CA VAL A 105 14.84 24.39 20.39
C VAL A 105 14.63 25.11 21.72
N ASP A 106 15.34 26.22 21.91
CA ASP A 106 15.24 27.06 23.10
C ASP A 106 13.94 27.87 23.12
N ASP A 107 13.66 28.66 22.07
CA ASP A 107 12.44 29.48 21.96
C ASP A 107 11.25 28.74 21.32
N TRP A 108 11.02 27.51 21.79
CA TRP A 108 9.97 26.65 21.25
C TRP A 108 8.56 27.19 21.50
N ARG A 109 8.36 28.04 22.52
CA ARG A 109 7.05 28.61 22.85
C ARG A 109 6.58 29.57 21.74
N ARG A 110 7.47 30.44 21.27
CA ARG A 110 7.18 31.35 20.16
C ARG A 110 6.91 30.59 18.87
N ALA A 111 7.77 29.61 18.55
CA ALA A 111 7.58 28.75 17.38
C ALA A 111 6.24 27.98 17.46
N LEU A 112 5.90 27.44 18.63
CA LEU A 112 4.65 26.71 18.86
C LEU A 112 3.42 27.59 18.63
N GLU A 113 3.45 28.85 19.07
CA GLU A 113 2.35 29.79 18.81
C GLU A 113 2.20 30.10 17.31
N GLN A 114 3.31 30.25 16.59
CA GLN A 114 3.28 30.46 15.14
C GLN A 114 2.70 29.25 14.41
N VAL A 115 3.15 28.04 14.76
CA VAL A 115 2.64 26.77 14.20
C VAL A 115 1.13 26.64 14.45
N ARG A 116 0.65 26.93 15.66
CA ARG A 116 -0.77 26.83 16.01
C ARG A 116 -1.69 27.79 15.25
N ARG A 117 -1.15 28.91 14.76
CA ARG A 117 -1.90 29.90 13.97
C ARG A 117 -2.03 29.51 12.50
N MET A 118 -1.28 28.51 12.03
CA MET A 118 -1.30 28.13 10.63
C MET A 118 -2.61 27.43 10.25
N PRO A 119 -3.27 27.85 9.15
CA PRO A 119 -4.44 27.14 8.63
C PRO A 119 -4.13 25.68 8.32
N GLY A 120 -5.02 24.76 8.73
CA GLY A 120 -4.84 23.33 8.52
C GLY A 120 -4.14 22.59 9.67
N VAL A 121 -3.57 23.30 10.65
CA VAL A 121 -3.05 22.71 11.90
C VAL A 121 -4.21 22.50 12.89
N VAL A 122 -4.40 21.25 13.32
CA VAL A 122 -5.42 20.86 14.31
C VAL A 122 -4.85 20.90 15.73
N ALA A 123 -3.60 20.44 15.88
CA ALA A 123 -2.91 20.41 17.17
C ALA A 123 -1.41 20.55 16.98
N ALA A 124 -0.74 21.13 17.98
CA ALA A 124 0.72 21.17 18.05
C ALA A 124 1.17 21.12 19.51
N ALA A 125 2.24 20.38 19.76
CA ALA A 125 2.81 20.17 21.09
C ALA A 125 4.33 20.04 21.02
N PRO A 126 5.05 20.55 22.04
CA PRO A 126 6.49 20.32 22.15
C PRO A 126 6.78 18.85 22.51
N PHE A 127 7.89 18.32 22.03
CA PHE A 127 8.35 16.98 22.40
C PHE A 127 9.85 16.96 22.68
N VAL A 128 10.27 16.00 23.47
CA VAL A 128 11.68 15.67 23.67
C VAL A 128 11.92 14.27 23.12
N MET A 129 12.97 14.09 22.36
CA MET A 129 13.42 12.79 21.88
C MET A 129 14.92 12.69 22.08
N THR A 130 15.36 11.63 22.74
CA THR A 130 16.77 11.33 22.96
C THR A 130 16.99 9.82 23.04
N GLN A 131 18.24 9.38 23.02
CA GLN A 131 18.61 7.98 23.13
C GLN A 131 19.19 7.69 24.51
N GLY A 132 19.01 6.47 25.00
CA GLY A 132 19.57 6.01 26.27
C GLY A 132 19.69 4.49 26.32
N LEU A 133 20.20 3.99 27.44
CA LEU A 133 20.17 2.55 27.76
C LEU A 133 19.16 2.31 28.89
N LEU A 134 18.41 1.22 28.81
CA LEU A 134 17.43 0.82 29.83
C LEU A 134 17.81 -0.56 30.38
N SER A 135 17.80 -0.70 31.71
CA SER A 135 17.94 -2.00 32.39
C SER A 135 16.95 -2.10 33.55
N ALA A 136 16.50 -3.32 33.85
CA ALA A 136 15.59 -3.64 34.94
C ALA A 136 16.29 -4.41 36.08
N GLY A 137 17.53 -4.04 36.43
CA GLY A 137 18.26 -4.63 37.56
C GLY A 137 18.96 -5.96 37.28
N HIS A 138 19.03 -6.37 36.01
CA HIS A 138 19.76 -7.55 35.53
C HIS A 138 20.95 -7.08 34.66
N ASP A 139 21.95 -7.94 34.41
CA ASP A 139 23.14 -7.62 33.58
C ASP A 139 22.82 -7.32 32.10
N TYR A 140 21.54 -7.39 31.72
CA TYR A 140 21.06 -7.11 30.39
C TYR A 140 20.52 -5.67 30.30
N ALA A 141 21.03 -4.91 29.32
CA ALA A 141 20.59 -3.55 29.00
C ALA A 141 20.20 -3.46 27.53
N GLU A 142 19.14 -2.70 27.24
CA GLU A 142 18.62 -2.47 25.90
C GLU A 142 18.82 -1.01 25.49
N GLY A 143 19.13 -0.78 24.21
CA GLY A 143 19.14 0.55 23.62
C GLY A 143 17.71 1.05 23.42
N VAL A 144 17.38 2.23 23.92
CA VAL A 144 16.02 2.77 23.87
C VAL A 144 15.97 4.20 23.36
N VAL A 145 14.84 4.54 22.74
CA VAL A 145 14.47 5.90 22.39
C VAL A 145 13.54 6.43 23.47
N VAL A 146 13.97 7.49 24.17
CA VAL A 146 13.20 8.15 25.22
C VAL A 146 12.41 9.30 24.61
N LEU A 147 11.09 9.19 24.68
CA LEU A 147 10.14 10.19 24.23
C LEU A 147 9.52 10.93 25.41
N GLY A 148 9.73 12.25 25.46
CA GLY A 148 9.08 13.17 26.39
C GLY A 148 7.75 13.65 25.85
N VAL A 149 6.67 13.14 26.42
CA VAL A 149 5.29 13.43 26.00
C VAL A 149 4.57 14.36 26.97
N GLU A 150 3.63 15.14 26.44
CA GLU A 150 2.66 15.88 27.25
C GLU A 150 1.52 14.95 27.71
N PRO A 151 0.82 15.26 28.82
CA PRO A 151 -0.38 14.55 29.23
C PRO A 151 -1.44 14.55 28.14
N ASP A 152 -2.31 13.55 28.15
CA ASP A 152 -3.43 13.49 27.21
C ASP A 152 -4.32 14.73 27.35
N THR A 153 -4.41 15.51 26.26
CA THR A 153 -5.26 16.70 26.15
C THR A 153 -6.52 16.43 25.33
N GLY A 154 -6.82 15.15 25.05
CA GLY A 154 -7.99 14.71 24.31
C GLY A 154 -7.93 15.17 22.84
N THR A 155 -8.88 16.00 22.41
CA THR A 155 -8.97 16.47 21.01
C THR A 155 -7.83 17.37 20.58
N ARG A 156 -7.03 17.89 21.52
CA ARG A 156 -5.81 18.67 21.26
C ARG A 156 -4.52 17.85 21.29
N ALA A 157 -4.61 16.53 21.48
CA ALA A 157 -3.46 15.66 21.36
C ALA A 157 -2.94 15.64 19.92
N VAL A 158 -1.62 15.61 19.78
CA VAL A 158 -0.94 15.55 18.47
C VAL A 158 -0.91 14.13 17.94
N THR A 159 -0.76 13.14 18.81
CA THR A 159 -0.77 11.71 18.47
C THR A 159 -1.89 11.01 19.22
N THR A 160 -2.28 9.82 18.74
CA THR A 160 -3.24 8.96 19.44
C THR A 160 -2.57 8.03 20.45
N PHE A 161 -1.30 8.26 20.77
CA PHE A 161 -0.47 7.43 21.65
C PHE A 161 -1.13 7.12 22.99
N ALA A 162 -1.87 8.07 23.58
CA ALA A 162 -2.61 7.87 24.83
C ALA A 162 -3.58 6.67 24.79
N ARG A 163 -4.19 6.40 23.62
CA ARG A 163 -5.19 5.33 23.45
C ARG A 163 -4.59 3.93 23.39
N HIS A 164 -3.27 3.84 23.25
CA HIS A 164 -2.53 2.60 23.07
C HIS A 164 -1.99 2.04 24.41
N PHE A 165 -2.32 2.68 25.54
CA PHE A 165 -1.93 2.18 26.86
C PHE A 165 -2.76 0.94 27.22
N VAL A 166 -2.07 -0.19 27.38
CA VAL A 166 -2.65 -1.44 27.89
C VAL A 166 -2.78 -1.37 29.42
N LYS A 167 -1.81 -0.75 30.09
CA LYS A 167 -1.80 -0.52 31.54
C LYS A 167 -1.28 0.88 31.84
N GLY A 168 -1.85 1.54 32.84
CA GLY A 168 -1.45 2.90 33.23
C GLY A 168 -1.99 3.99 32.31
N ASP A 169 -1.47 5.21 32.45
CA ASP A 169 -1.84 6.37 31.65
C ASP A 169 -0.68 7.36 31.49
N LEU A 170 -0.87 8.40 30.66
CA LEU A 170 0.09 9.48 30.43
C LEU A 170 0.27 10.45 31.62
N ARG A 171 -0.29 10.15 32.80
CA ARG A 171 -0.09 10.98 34.00
C ARG A 171 1.18 10.60 34.75
N PHE A 172 1.74 9.42 34.49
CA PHE A 172 3.00 8.92 35.08
C PHE A 172 3.06 9.06 36.61
N ARG A 173 1.95 8.74 37.29
CA ARG A 173 1.84 8.87 38.75
C ARG A 173 2.65 7.78 39.44
N THR A 174 3.73 8.19 40.12
CA THR A 174 4.56 7.32 40.96
C THR A 174 3.91 7.10 42.34
N ARG A 175 4.08 5.90 42.90
CA ARG A 175 3.77 5.57 44.30
C ARG A 175 5.02 5.52 45.17
N ARG A 176 6.20 5.52 44.54
CA ARG A 176 7.50 5.44 45.18
C ARG A 176 8.14 6.81 45.35
N ALA A 177 8.81 7.00 46.48
CA ALA A 177 9.59 8.21 46.77
C ALA A 177 11.07 8.08 46.36
N ASP A 178 11.57 6.85 46.12
CA ASP A 178 12.96 6.57 45.77
C ASP A 178 13.26 6.61 44.26
N VAL A 179 12.33 7.15 43.47
CA VAL A 179 12.40 7.23 41.99
C VAL A 179 12.18 8.66 41.51
N GLU A 180 12.74 9.00 40.35
CA GLU A 180 12.67 10.34 39.78
C GLU A 180 11.36 10.63 39.03
N GLY A 181 10.56 9.60 38.78
CA GLY A 181 9.26 9.70 38.13
C GLY A 181 8.71 8.37 37.63
N GLY A 182 7.56 8.45 36.96
CA GLY A 182 6.96 7.32 36.25
C GLY A 182 7.47 7.20 34.81
N VAL A 183 7.62 5.97 34.34
CA VAL A 183 7.95 5.62 32.96
C VAL A 183 6.89 4.69 32.38
N ALA A 184 6.66 4.78 31.06
CA ALA A 184 5.89 3.80 30.33
C ALA A 184 6.76 3.11 29.27
N LEU A 185 6.60 1.80 29.15
CA LEU A 185 7.39 0.95 28.27
C LEU A 185 6.50 0.31 27.21
N GLY A 186 7.04 0.09 26.01
CA GLY A 186 6.36 -0.74 25.03
C GLY A 186 6.20 -2.19 25.54
N THR A 187 5.14 -2.88 25.12
CA THR A 187 4.84 -4.26 25.56
C THR A 187 6.00 -5.22 25.36
N ARG A 188 6.70 -5.13 24.23
CA ARG A 188 7.82 -6.01 23.89
C ARG A 188 9.06 -5.67 24.69
N LEU A 189 9.37 -4.39 24.85
CA LEU A 189 10.48 -3.91 25.68
C LEU A 189 10.29 -4.34 27.15
N ALA A 190 9.08 -4.16 27.68
CA ALA A 190 8.74 -4.59 29.03
C ALA A 190 8.91 -6.11 29.20
N SER A 191 8.47 -6.89 28.21
CA SER A 191 8.61 -8.36 28.24
C SER A 191 10.07 -8.80 28.20
N LYS A 192 10.89 -8.20 27.32
CA LYS A 192 12.33 -8.49 27.21
C LYS A 192 13.08 -8.22 28.51
N LEU A 193 12.77 -7.11 29.17
CA LEU A 193 13.40 -6.73 30.43
C LEU A 193 12.74 -7.36 31.66
N SER A 194 11.70 -8.19 31.47
CA SER A 194 10.86 -8.72 32.56
C SER A 194 10.39 -7.60 33.52
N ALA A 195 10.05 -6.45 32.94
CA ALA A 195 9.61 -5.27 33.67
C ALA A 195 8.08 -5.25 33.81
N TYR A 196 7.60 -5.03 35.02
CA TYR A 196 6.18 -5.03 35.36
C TYR A 196 5.76 -3.69 35.97
N PRO A 197 4.48 -3.29 35.84
CA PRO A 197 3.98 -2.09 36.49
C PRO A 197 4.22 -2.11 38.01
N GLY A 198 4.77 -1.04 38.56
CA GLY A 198 5.23 -0.92 39.96
C GLY A 198 6.67 -1.39 40.22
N GLY A 199 7.31 -2.00 39.22
CA GLY A 199 8.74 -2.29 39.20
C GLY A 199 9.58 -1.04 38.96
N VAL A 200 10.90 -1.15 39.19
CA VAL A 200 11.84 -0.04 38.97
C VAL A 200 12.78 -0.42 37.83
N VAL A 201 13.01 0.54 36.93
CA VAL A 201 13.98 0.43 35.84
C VAL A 201 14.98 1.57 35.95
N THR A 202 16.20 1.31 35.48
CA THR A 202 17.29 2.28 35.44
C THR A 202 17.53 2.69 34.00
N LEU A 203 17.35 3.98 33.72
CA LEU A 203 17.72 4.62 32.46
C LEU A 203 19.10 5.26 32.59
N VAL A 204 19.95 5.06 31.59
CA VAL A 204 21.28 5.64 31.52
C VAL A 204 21.31 6.66 30.39
N SER A 205 21.59 7.92 30.74
CA SER A 205 21.71 9.00 29.75
C SER A 205 23.16 9.17 29.33
N PRO A 206 23.46 9.22 28.01
CA PRO A 206 24.74 9.71 27.53
C PRO A 206 24.86 11.24 27.67
N ALA A 207 23.73 11.96 27.73
CA ALA A 207 23.71 13.40 27.91
C ALA A 207 24.02 13.77 29.37
N GLY A 208 24.82 14.83 29.56
CA GLY A 208 25.21 15.29 30.89
C GLY A 208 26.23 14.40 31.61
N ALA A 209 26.97 13.55 30.88
CA ALA A 209 28.08 12.79 31.42
C ALA A 209 29.07 13.73 32.13
N ARG A 210 29.40 13.43 33.39
CA ARG A 210 30.30 14.27 34.19
C ARG A 210 31.68 13.66 34.20
N PHE A 211 32.69 14.49 33.95
CA PHE A 211 34.07 14.07 34.12
C PHE A 211 34.33 13.77 35.60
N ASN A 212 34.75 12.55 35.91
CA ASN A 212 35.16 12.16 37.25
C ASN A 212 36.70 12.18 37.32
N PRO A 213 37.31 13.16 38.02
CA PRO A 213 38.76 13.30 38.09
C PRO A 213 39.47 12.08 38.71
N SER A 214 38.80 11.35 39.60
CA SER A 214 39.37 10.17 40.27
C SER A 214 39.44 8.94 39.36
N LEU A 215 38.56 8.86 38.36
CA LEU A 215 38.53 7.77 37.38
C LEU A 215 39.14 8.16 36.03
N GLY A 216 39.45 9.45 35.83
CA GLY A 216 39.95 9.98 34.56
C GLY A 216 38.98 9.82 33.39
N ALA A 217 37.68 9.62 33.66
CA ALA A 217 36.69 9.25 32.65
C ALA A 217 35.37 10.01 32.83
N PHE A 218 34.61 10.14 31.74
CA PHE A 218 33.24 10.62 31.77
C PHE A 218 32.32 9.50 32.26
N VAL A 219 31.58 9.77 33.33
CA VAL A 219 30.63 8.82 33.91
C VAL A 219 29.21 9.20 33.48
N PRO A 220 28.44 8.27 32.89
CA PRO A 220 27.07 8.52 32.50
C PRO A 220 26.16 8.68 33.72
N GLN A 221 25.01 9.32 33.54
CA GLN A 221 24.04 9.51 34.62
C GLN A 221 23.02 8.36 34.64
N PHE A 222 22.82 7.79 35.84
CA PHE A 222 21.86 6.72 36.09
C PHE A 222 20.62 7.31 36.75
N HIS A 223 19.45 7.09 36.13
CA HIS A 223 18.17 7.60 36.59
C HIS A 223 17.21 6.44 36.86
N ARG A 224 16.59 6.44 38.05
CA ARG A 224 15.66 5.36 38.46
C ARG A 224 14.22 5.81 38.28
N TYR A 225 13.42 5.01 37.58
CA TYR A 225 12.01 5.29 37.29
C TYR A 225 11.11 4.11 37.67
N GLU A 226 9.90 4.42 38.17
CA GLU A 226 8.86 3.41 38.39
C GLU A 226 8.12 3.15 37.08
N VAL A 227 7.96 1.87 36.71
CA VAL A 227 7.13 1.49 35.55
C VAL A 227 5.67 1.75 35.90
N THR A 228 5.13 2.84 35.39
CA THR A 228 3.75 3.28 35.65
C THR A 228 2.78 2.89 34.54
N GLY A 229 3.29 2.54 33.36
CA GLY A 229 2.46 2.13 32.24
C GLY A 229 3.14 1.19 31.25
N ILE A 230 2.31 0.51 30.47
CA ILE A 230 2.72 -0.32 29.33
C ILE A 230 1.82 0.04 28.15
N PHE A 231 2.40 0.28 26.98
CA PHE A 231 1.68 0.61 25.76
C PHE A 231 1.93 -0.39 24.63
N ASP A 232 0.95 -0.53 23.75
CA ASP A 232 0.98 -1.36 22.54
C ASP A 232 0.44 -0.56 21.36
N THR A 233 1.34 -0.15 20.47
CA THR A 233 1.03 0.62 19.27
C THR A 233 0.73 -0.27 18.06
N GLY A 234 0.89 -1.59 18.18
CA GLY A 234 0.86 -2.53 17.07
C GLY A 234 2.10 -2.43 16.14
N MET A 235 3.06 -1.57 16.47
CA MET A 235 4.28 -1.35 15.71
C MET A 235 5.48 -1.89 16.48
N TYR A 236 6.07 -2.99 16.00
CA TYR A 236 7.23 -3.64 16.61
C TYR A 236 8.33 -2.66 17.03
N GLU A 237 8.75 -1.74 16.17
CA GLU A 237 9.81 -0.77 16.46
C GLU A 237 9.48 0.12 17.67
N TYR A 238 8.23 0.56 17.78
CA TYR A 238 7.74 1.39 18.88
C TYR A 238 7.61 0.58 20.17
N ASP A 239 6.99 -0.60 20.07
CA ASP A 239 6.72 -1.44 21.24
C ASP A 239 7.99 -2.12 21.78
N ASN A 240 9.05 -2.21 20.96
CA ASN A 240 10.32 -2.83 21.32
C ASN A 240 11.38 -1.82 21.78
N ASN A 241 11.40 -0.59 21.27
CA ASN A 241 12.52 0.34 21.52
C ASN A 241 12.12 1.65 22.22
N TYR A 242 10.82 2.00 22.29
CA TYR A 242 10.42 3.30 22.82
C TYR A 242 10.08 3.26 24.31
N VAL A 243 10.45 4.34 24.97
CA VAL A 243 10.17 4.62 26.37
C VAL A 243 9.51 5.98 26.48
N ALA A 244 8.35 6.06 27.10
CA ALA A 244 7.66 7.33 27.30
C ALA A 244 7.86 7.86 28.72
N LEU A 245 8.24 9.13 28.82
CA LEU A 245 8.35 9.90 30.05
C LEU A 245 7.52 11.18 29.93
N ARG A 246 7.17 11.77 31.07
CA ARG A 246 6.62 13.13 31.06
C ARG A 246 7.66 14.10 30.51
N ARG A 247 7.28 15.01 29.59
CA ARG A 247 8.22 15.93 28.93
C ARG A 247 9.22 16.61 29.87
N PRO A 248 8.85 17.21 31.03
CA PRO A 248 9.83 17.85 31.91
C PRO A 248 10.87 16.90 32.51
N VAL A 249 10.54 15.62 32.65
CA VAL A 249 11.46 14.57 33.10
C VAL A 249 12.42 14.22 31.96
N ALA A 250 11.89 14.03 30.75
CA ALA A 250 12.70 13.78 29.56
C ALA A 250 13.66 14.94 29.24
N GLN A 251 13.26 16.20 29.48
CA GLN A 251 14.15 17.36 29.32
C GLN A 251 15.40 17.26 30.20
N ARG A 252 15.22 16.88 31.48
CA ARG A 252 16.34 16.68 32.41
C ARG A 252 17.21 15.51 31.98
N PHE A 253 16.60 14.39 31.61
CA PHE A 253 17.30 13.21 31.11
C PHE A 253 18.13 13.53 29.86
N ALA A 254 17.61 14.35 28.95
CA ALA A 254 18.29 14.77 27.73
C ALA A 254 19.29 15.92 27.91
N GLY A 255 19.43 16.51 29.11
CA GLY A 255 20.27 17.68 29.34
C GLY A 255 19.78 18.95 28.61
N LEU A 256 18.48 19.05 28.35
CA LEU A 256 17.88 20.16 27.58
C LEU A 256 17.36 21.33 28.45
N ASP A 257 17.45 21.25 29.78
CA ASP A 257 16.89 22.22 30.72
C ASP A 257 15.41 22.56 30.42
N THR A 258 15.16 23.70 29.78
CA THR A 258 13.82 24.17 29.36
C THR A 258 13.56 24.02 27.86
N ALA A 259 14.61 23.74 27.08
CA ALA A 259 14.54 23.50 25.65
C ALA A 259 13.91 22.15 25.33
N VAL A 260 13.50 21.98 24.07
CA VAL A 260 12.86 20.76 23.58
C VAL A 260 13.53 20.32 22.28
N THR A 261 13.29 19.08 21.88
CA THR A 261 13.87 18.56 20.62
C THR A 261 13.17 19.17 19.40
N GLY A 262 11.87 19.42 19.54
CA GLY A 262 11.09 20.06 18.49
C GLY A 262 9.63 20.20 18.85
N ILE A 263 8.82 20.43 17.81
CA ILE A 263 7.36 20.56 17.90
C ILE A 263 6.72 19.53 16.98
N GLU A 264 5.86 18.69 17.51
CA GLU A 264 5.03 17.79 16.73
C GLU A 264 3.73 18.48 16.33
N VAL A 265 3.26 18.22 15.12
CA VAL A 265 2.08 18.87 14.55
C VAL A 265 1.14 17.84 13.94
N ARG A 266 -0.15 17.96 14.29
CA ARG A 266 -1.24 17.21 13.66
C ARG A 266 -2.01 18.14 12.73
N LEU A 267 -2.14 17.70 11.49
CA LEU A 267 -2.88 18.38 10.44
C LEU A 267 -4.31 17.84 10.33
N ALA A 268 -5.20 18.64 9.74
CA ALA A 268 -6.56 18.19 9.40
C ALA A 268 -6.54 17.11 8.31
N ASP A 269 -5.64 17.25 7.34
CA ASP A 269 -5.39 16.26 6.30
C ASP A 269 -3.90 15.83 6.34
N PRO A 270 -3.60 14.57 6.69
CA PRO A 270 -2.23 14.04 6.67
C PRO A 270 -1.59 14.03 5.27
N TRP A 271 -2.38 13.98 4.20
CA TRP A 271 -1.87 13.89 2.83
C TRP A 271 -1.32 15.22 2.32
N ASN A 272 -1.78 16.33 2.88
CA ASN A 272 -1.27 17.66 2.58
C ASN A 272 0.00 18.01 3.39
N ALA A 273 0.55 17.06 4.15
CA ALA A 273 1.69 17.30 5.03
C ALA A 273 2.91 17.83 4.28
N ALA A 274 3.26 17.31 3.11
CA ALA A 274 4.42 17.80 2.37
C ALA A 274 4.28 19.29 1.98
N ALA A 275 3.14 19.69 1.44
CA ALA A 275 2.92 21.07 1.00
C ALA A 275 2.76 22.05 2.17
N LEU A 276 1.99 21.67 3.21
CA LEU A 276 1.86 22.48 4.43
C LEU A 276 3.18 22.56 5.20
N GLY A 277 3.96 21.48 5.22
CA GLY A 277 5.28 21.45 5.86
C GLY A 277 6.24 22.43 5.22
N GLN A 278 6.29 22.48 3.88
CA GLN A 278 7.11 23.46 3.15
C GLN A 278 6.68 24.90 3.42
N GLN A 279 5.37 25.17 3.45
CA GLN A 279 4.84 26.50 3.78
C GLN A 279 5.17 26.90 5.23
N LEU A 280 5.06 25.96 6.17
CA LEU A 280 5.37 26.17 7.57
C LEU A 280 6.87 26.45 7.76
N GLU A 281 7.74 25.73 7.05
CA GLU A 281 9.17 25.95 7.08
C GLU A 281 9.55 27.35 6.57
N LEU A 282 8.97 27.78 5.45
CA LEU A 282 9.18 29.12 4.90
C LEU A 282 8.71 30.23 5.86
N GLN A 283 7.60 30.00 6.58
CA GLN A 283 7.06 30.98 7.52
C GLN A 283 7.87 31.07 8.82
N LEU A 284 8.38 29.94 9.32
CA LEU A 284 9.22 29.89 10.51
C LEU A 284 10.63 30.43 10.23
N GLY A 285 11.17 30.17 9.03
CA GLY A 285 12.52 30.56 8.63
C GLY A 285 13.63 29.82 9.40
N TYR A 286 14.88 30.18 9.13
CA TYR A 286 16.03 29.64 9.87
C TYR A 286 15.93 30.00 11.38
N PRO A 287 16.22 29.09 12.32
CA PRO A 287 16.89 27.80 12.14
C PRO A 287 15.95 26.59 12.01
N TYR A 288 14.66 26.80 11.74
CA TYR A 288 13.68 25.71 11.73
C TYR A 288 13.67 24.94 10.41
N ARG A 289 13.49 23.62 10.52
CA ARG A 289 13.23 22.70 9.42
C ARG A 289 11.97 21.92 9.71
N VAL A 290 11.14 21.65 8.71
CA VAL A 290 9.93 20.86 8.90
C VAL A 290 10.07 19.53 8.16
N LEU A 291 9.92 18.43 8.90
CA LEU A 291 9.89 17.08 8.35
C LEU A 291 8.47 16.54 8.36
N ASP A 292 8.00 16.08 7.21
CA ASP A 292 6.73 15.36 7.12
C ASP A 292 6.91 13.86 7.40
N TRP A 293 5.80 13.20 7.68
CA TRP A 293 5.80 11.77 7.99
C TRP A 293 6.19 10.87 6.80
N GLN A 294 6.01 11.31 5.54
CA GLN A 294 6.40 10.53 4.37
C GLN A 294 7.91 10.64 4.13
N SER A 295 8.52 11.82 4.31
CA SER A 295 9.97 12.00 4.21
C SER A 295 10.74 11.27 5.32
N GLN A 296 10.20 11.25 6.55
CA GLN A 296 10.78 10.45 7.64
C GLN A 296 10.77 8.94 7.35
N ASN A 297 9.78 8.47 6.59
CA ASN A 297 9.63 7.06 6.20
C ASN A 297 9.95 6.83 4.71
N ALA A 298 10.83 7.66 4.13
CA ALA A 298 11.07 7.67 2.69
C ALA A 298 11.53 6.31 2.14
N SER A 299 12.30 5.53 2.90
CA SER A 299 12.72 4.17 2.53
C SER A 299 11.53 3.23 2.35
N LEU A 300 10.61 3.22 3.31
CA LEU A 300 9.38 2.42 3.25
C LEU A 300 8.52 2.85 2.07
N PHE A 301 8.26 4.15 1.91
CA PHE A 301 7.45 4.66 0.80
C PHE A 301 8.09 4.39 -0.56
N SER A 302 9.42 4.43 -0.65
CA SER A 302 10.15 4.06 -1.87
C SER A 302 10.02 2.57 -2.17
N ALA A 303 10.11 1.72 -1.13
CA ALA A 303 9.86 0.29 -1.26
C ALA A 303 8.43 0.00 -1.75
N LEU A 304 7.41 0.65 -1.18
CA LEU A 304 6.01 0.52 -1.62
C LEU A 304 5.81 0.96 -3.08
N LYS A 305 6.52 1.99 -3.54
CA LYS A 305 6.50 2.44 -4.94
C LYS A 305 7.16 1.43 -5.87
N LEU A 306 8.34 0.91 -5.48
CA LEU A 306 9.06 -0.09 -6.25
C LEU A 306 8.27 -1.40 -6.36
N GLU A 307 7.63 -1.80 -5.27
CA GLU A 307 6.73 -2.94 -5.22
C GLU A 307 5.55 -2.77 -6.19
N LYS A 308 4.91 -1.59 -6.22
CA LYS A 308 3.82 -1.32 -7.17
C LYS A 308 4.27 -1.45 -8.63
N LEU A 309 5.51 -1.06 -8.94
CA LEU A 309 6.10 -1.23 -10.27
C LEU A 309 6.37 -2.71 -10.59
N ALA A 310 6.94 -3.46 -9.65
CA ALA A 310 7.15 -4.90 -9.81
C ALA A 310 5.83 -5.65 -10.04
N MET A 311 4.77 -5.28 -9.31
CA MET A 311 3.43 -5.87 -9.50
C MET A 311 2.84 -5.52 -10.86
N ALA A 312 3.04 -4.31 -11.37
CA ALA A 312 2.61 -3.95 -12.72
C ALA A 312 3.27 -4.85 -13.79
N LEU A 313 4.54 -5.22 -13.60
CA LEU A 313 5.24 -6.17 -14.48
C LEU A 313 4.67 -7.59 -14.39
N VAL A 314 4.37 -8.08 -13.19
CA VAL A 314 3.74 -9.40 -12.98
C VAL A 314 2.35 -9.44 -13.62
N VAL A 315 1.53 -8.42 -13.38
CA VAL A 315 0.20 -8.24 -13.99
C VAL A 315 0.30 -8.26 -15.51
N PHE A 316 1.27 -7.53 -16.07
CA PHE A 316 1.52 -7.53 -17.51
C PHE A 316 1.86 -8.94 -18.03
N LEU A 317 2.74 -9.68 -17.35
CA LEU A 317 3.14 -11.02 -17.75
C LEU A 317 1.97 -12.01 -17.70
N ILE A 318 1.13 -11.96 -16.66
CA ILE A 318 -0.08 -12.80 -16.56
C ILE A 318 -1.06 -12.48 -17.69
N CYS A 319 -1.25 -11.20 -18.01
CA CYS A 319 -2.07 -10.77 -19.14
C CYS A 319 -1.53 -11.32 -20.47
N VAL A 320 -0.21 -11.31 -20.69
CA VAL A 320 0.43 -11.90 -21.88
C VAL A 320 0.19 -13.41 -21.96
N VAL A 321 0.34 -14.14 -20.85
CA VAL A 321 0.06 -15.58 -20.79
C VAL A 321 -1.41 -15.87 -21.11
N ALA A 322 -2.34 -15.08 -20.56
CA ALA A 322 -3.76 -15.19 -20.87
C ALA A 322 -4.05 -14.91 -22.35
N ALA A 323 -3.37 -13.94 -22.96
CA ALA A 323 -3.47 -13.64 -24.39
C ALA A 323 -3.09 -14.85 -25.25
N PHE A 324 -1.96 -15.49 -24.94
CA PHE A 324 -1.50 -16.68 -25.66
C PHE A 324 -2.46 -17.85 -25.52
N ASN A 325 -3.06 -18.03 -24.33
CA ASN A 325 -4.08 -19.05 -24.12
C ASN A 325 -5.30 -18.84 -25.05
N VAL A 326 -5.77 -17.60 -25.16
CA VAL A 326 -6.88 -17.23 -26.06
C VAL A 326 -6.51 -17.44 -27.53
N VAL A 327 -5.30 -17.01 -27.95
CA VAL A 327 -4.81 -17.21 -29.32
C VAL A 327 -4.74 -18.69 -29.67
N GLY A 328 -4.15 -19.53 -28.80
CA GLY A 328 -4.01 -20.96 -29.01
C GLY A 328 -5.37 -21.65 -29.12
N THR A 329 -6.29 -21.31 -28.22
CA THR A 329 -7.67 -21.82 -28.22
C THR A 329 -8.39 -21.46 -29.51
N LEU A 330 -8.44 -20.19 -29.89
CA LEU A 330 -9.16 -19.75 -31.09
C LEU A 330 -8.55 -20.34 -32.36
N THR A 331 -7.23 -20.48 -32.43
CA THR A 331 -6.55 -21.15 -33.55
C THR A 331 -7.00 -22.61 -33.67
N MET A 332 -7.13 -23.31 -32.54
CA MET A 332 -7.66 -24.67 -32.53
C MET A 332 -9.12 -24.73 -32.99
N VAL A 333 -9.98 -23.81 -32.54
CA VAL A 333 -11.37 -23.73 -33.00
C VAL A 333 -11.45 -23.47 -34.51
N VAL A 334 -10.61 -22.59 -35.05
CA VAL A 334 -10.56 -22.33 -36.50
C VAL A 334 -10.22 -23.60 -37.27
N ARG A 335 -9.25 -24.39 -36.78
CA ARG A 335 -8.87 -25.67 -37.40
C ARG A 335 -10.01 -26.68 -37.37
N ASP A 336 -10.66 -26.86 -36.22
CA ASP A 336 -11.80 -27.78 -36.07
C ASP A 336 -13.01 -27.36 -36.93
N LYS A 337 -13.13 -26.07 -37.26
CA LYS A 337 -14.23 -25.50 -38.06
C LYS A 337 -13.88 -25.20 -39.51
N THR A 338 -12.73 -25.66 -40.01
CA THR A 338 -12.24 -25.40 -41.38
C THR A 338 -13.28 -25.75 -42.44
N ARG A 339 -13.91 -26.94 -42.39
CA ARG A 339 -14.95 -27.36 -43.34
C ARG A 339 -16.20 -26.47 -43.32
N GLU A 340 -16.67 -26.12 -42.12
CA GLU A 340 -17.83 -25.22 -41.95
C GLU A 340 -17.53 -23.82 -42.51
N ILE A 341 -16.31 -23.30 -42.30
CA ILE A 341 -15.86 -22.03 -42.88
C ILE A 341 -15.82 -22.13 -44.41
N GLY A 342 -15.31 -23.23 -44.97
CA GLY A 342 -15.27 -23.48 -46.42
C GLY A 342 -16.66 -23.46 -47.06
N ILE A 343 -17.63 -24.13 -46.42
CA ILE A 343 -19.04 -24.15 -46.86
C ILE A 343 -19.63 -22.74 -46.82
N LEU A 344 -19.41 -21.96 -45.75
CA LEU A 344 -19.89 -20.59 -45.64
C LEU A 344 -19.32 -19.68 -46.73
N LEU A 345 -18.02 -19.78 -47.02
CA LEU A 345 -17.39 -19.01 -48.09
C LEU A 345 -17.92 -19.43 -49.47
N ALA A 346 -18.12 -20.73 -49.71
CA ALA A 346 -18.68 -21.24 -50.96
C ALA A 346 -20.14 -20.81 -51.18
N MET A 347 -20.92 -20.63 -50.11
CA MET A 347 -22.28 -20.06 -50.15
C MET A 347 -22.30 -18.53 -50.34
N GLY A 348 -21.15 -17.88 -50.43
CA GLY A 348 -21.03 -16.44 -50.72
C GLY A 348 -20.81 -15.54 -49.50
N LEU A 349 -20.47 -16.09 -48.32
CA LEU A 349 -20.11 -15.26 -47.17
C LEU A 349 -18.76 -14.56 -47.42
N GLU A 350 -18.68 -13.25 -47.16
CA GLU A 350 -17.43 -12.51 -47.32
C GLU A 350 -16.36 -12.92 -46.29
N ARG A 351 -15.08 -12.85 -46.70
CA ARG A 351 -13.92 -13.05 -45.81
C ARG A 351 -13.94 -12.10 -44.61
N ALA A 352 -14.44 -10.87 -44.79
CA ALA A 352 -14.60 -9.89 -43.71
C ALA A 352 -15.61 -10.36 -42.65
N SER A 353 -16.71 -11.02 -43.07
CA SER A 353 -17.71 -11.58 -42.18
C SER A 353 -17.16 -12.77 -41.39
N ILE A 354 -16.35 -13.65 -42.01
CA ILE A 354 -15.62 -14.71 -41.29
C ILE A 354 -14.72 -14.12 -40.21
N ARG A 355 -13.93 -13.08 -40.54
CA ARG A 355 -13.08 -12.38 -39.56
C ARG A 355 -13.89 -11.82 -38.39
N ARG A 356 -15.04 -11.18 -38.65
CA ARG A 356 -15.92 -10.63 -37.61
C ARG A 356 -16.51 -11.71 -36.71
N ILE A 357 -16.87 -12.89 -37.25
CA ILE A 357 -17.38 -14.02 -36.46
C ILE A 357 -16.35 -14.47 -35.42
N PHE A 358 -15.10 -14.72 -35.83
CA PHE A 358 -14.06 -15.20 -34.92
C PHE A 358 -13.58 -14.11 -33.95
N LEU A 359 -13.56 -12.85 -34.38
CA LEU A 359 -13.29 -11.74 -33.47
C LEU A 359 -14.38 -11.62 -32.39
N ALA A 360 -15.66 -11.69 -32.79
CA ALA A 360 -16.79 -11.65 -31.86
C ALA A 360 -16.75 -12.82 -30.88
N GLN A 361 -16.32 -14.00 -31.33
CA GLN A 361 -16.13 -15.16 -30.47
C GLN A 361 -15.08 -14.90 -29.39
N GLY A 362 -13.92 -14.35 -29.77
CA GLY A 362 -12.85 -14.03 -28.82
C GLY A 362 -13.22 -12.90 -27.84
N ILE A 363 -13.90 -11.85 -28.33
CA ILE A 363 -14.45 -10.79 -27.47
C ILE A 363 -15.44 -11.38 -26.47
N LEU A 364 -16.32 -12.30 -26.89
CA LEU A 364 -17.30 -12.92 -26.00
C LEU A 364 -16.62 -13.79 -24.92
N ILE A 365 -15.59 -14.57 -25.28
CA ILE A 365 -14.77 -15.32 -24.32
C ILE A 365 -14.12 -14.35 -23.32
N GLY A 366 -13.55 -13.26 -23.82
CA GLY A 366 -12.97 -12.18 -23.01
C GLY A 366 -13.97 -11.60 -22.02
N VAL A 367 -15.08 -11.07 -22.52
CA VAL A 367 -16.11 -10.44 -21.70
C VAL A 367 -16.64 -11.39 -20.63
N VAL A 368 -16.99 -12.63 -20.99
CA VAL A 368 -17.50 -13.61 -20.04
C VAL A 368 -16.43 -13.99 -19.01
N GLY A 369 -15.22 -14.30 -19.46
CA GLY A 369 -14.11 -14.66 -18.57
C GLY A 369 -13.71 -13.54 -17.62
N THR A 370 -13.56 -12.31 -18.13
CA THR A 370 -13.24 -11.13 -17.32
C THR A 370 -14.36 -10.83 -16.33
N SER A 371 -15.64 -10.93 -16.74
CA SER A 371 -16.77 -10.68 -15.84
C SER A 371 -16.83 -11.71 -14.71
N LEU A 372 -16.74 -12.99 -15.04
CA LEU A 372 -16.72 -14.07 -14.05
C LEU A 372 -15.50 -13.96 -13.13
N GLY A 373 -14.32 -13.70 -13.70
CA GLY A 373 -13.08 -13.55 -12.95
C GLY A 373 -13.13 -12.36 -12.00
N ALA A 374 -13.65 -11.22 -12.44
CA ALA A 374 -13.82 -10.05 -11.59
C ALA A 374 -14.81 -10.32 -10.45
N VAL A 375 -15.98 -10.89 -10.75
CA VAL A 375 -16.98 -11.25 -9.72
C VAL A 375 -16.39 -12.21 -8.71
N LEU A 376 -15.74 -13.30 -9.16
CA LEU A 376 -15.09 -14.26 -8.27
C LEU A 376 -13.95 -13.61 -7.47
N GLY A 377 -13.18 -12.73 -8.09
CA GLY A 377 -12.10 -12.00 -7.41
C GLY A 377 -12.61 -11.11 -6.29
N PHE A 378 -13.70 -10.36 -6.52
CA PHE A 378 -14.35 -9.55 -5.50
C PHE A 378 -14.98 -10.40 -4.39
N VAL A 379 -15.66 -11.50 -4.75
CA VAL A 379 -16.27 -12.41 -3.78
C VAL A 379 -15.20 -13.05 -2.90
N LEU A 380 -14.15 -13.64 -3.50
CA LEU A 380 -13.06 -14.25 -2.76
C LEU A 380 -12.30 -13.23 -1.92
N GLY A 381 -11.97 -12.07 -2.48
CA GLY A 381 -11.30 -10.99 -1.74
C GLY A 381 -12.12 -10.53 -0.53
N GLY A 382 -13.44 -10.36 -0.71
CA GLY A 382 -14.35 -10.02 0.38
C GLY A 382 -14.48 -11.12 1.43
N MET A 383 -14.48 -12.39 1.03
CA MET A 383 -14.49 -13.53 1.94
C MET A 383 -13.21 -13.61 2.77
N VAL A 384 -12.04 -13.43 2.15
CA VAL A 384 -10.74 -13.41 2.85
C VAL A 384 -10.70 -12.27 3.86
N ASN A 385 -11.13 -11.07 3.45
CA ASN A 385 -11.13 -9.89 4.33
C ASN A 385 -12.03 -10.07 5.56
N ARG A 386 -13.25 -10.61 5.38
CA ARG A 386 -14.22 -10.80 6.48
C ARG A 386 -13.91 -12.02 7.33
N GLY A 387 -13.38 -13.07 6.72
CA GLY A 387 -13.16 -14.35 7.38
C GLY A 387 -12.04 -14.29 8.41
N GLN A 388 -11.07 -13.39 8.24
CA GLN A 388 -9.83 -13.36 9.04
C GLN A 388 -9.20 -14.76 9.18
N TRP A 389 -9.36 -15.62 8.16
CA TRP A 389 -8.97 -17.03 8.23
C TRP A 389 -7.45 -17.20 8.30
N ILE A 390 -6.71 -16.25 7.73
CA ILE A 390 -5.26 -16.24 7.70
C ILE A 390 -4.77 -15.31 8.81
N HIS A 391 -4.43 -15.91 9.94
CA HIS A 391 -3.80 -15.20 11.05
C HIS A 391 -2.31 -15.05 10.75
N ILE A 392 -1.82 -13.83 10.86
CA ILE A 392 -0.40 -13.52 10.69
C ILE A 392 0.11 -13.10 12.06
N ASP A 393 1.31 -13.54 12.44
CA ASP A 393 1.92 -13.09 13.68
C ASP A 393 2.15 -11.57 13.61
N PRO A 394 1.46 -10.78 14.45
CA PRO A 394 1.56 -9.32 14.43
C PRO A 394 2.99 -8.84 14.69
N SER A 395 3.84 -9.67 15.31
CA SER A 395 5.23 -9.33 15.61
C SER A 395 6.13 -9.18 14.39
N ILE A 396 5.80 -9.83 13.27
CA ILE A 396 6.66 -9.86 12.08
C ILE A 396 6.14 -8.88 11.03
N TYR A 397 4.83 -8.89 10.78
CA TYR A 397 4.24 -8.16 9.66
C TYR A 397 3.42 -6.95 10.06
N PHE A 398 3.35 -6.63 11.36
CA PHE A 398 2.58 -5.50 11.87
C PHE A 398 1.09 -5.57 11.54
N ILE A 399 0.52 -6.75 11.26
CA ILE A 399 -0.88 -6.95 10.87
C ILE A 399 -1.38 -8.28 11.42
N ASP A 400 -2.61 -8.29 11.95
CA ASP A 400 -3.19 -9.43 12.67
C ASP A 400 -3.92 -10.43 11.76
N HIS A 401 -4.32 -9.97 10.58
CA HIS A 401 -5.06 -10.74 9.57
C HIS A 401 -4.69 -10.25 8.17
N LEU A 402 -4.85 -11.07 7.13
CA LEU A 402 -4.57 -10.63 5.76
C LEU A 402 -5.65 -9.63 5.28
N PRO A 403 -5.35 -8.33 5.14
CA PRO A 403 -6.33 -7.34 4.75
C PRO A 403 -6.46 -7.33 3.22
N VAL A 404 -7.69 -7.27 2.71
CA VAL A 404 -7.95 -7.21 1.27
C VAL A 404 -8.81 -6.00 0.95
N HIS A 405 -8.18 -4.96 0.40
CA HIS A 405 -8.84 -3.73 -0.01
C HIS A 405 -8.83 -3.61 -1.54
N THR A 406 -9.93 -3.96 -2.18
CA THR A 406 -10.05 -3.81 -3.63
C THR A 406 -10.35 -2.36 -3.99
N GLN A 407 -9.33 -1.64 -4.45
CA GLN A 407 -9.49 -0.28 -4.98
C GLN A 407 -10.24 -0.31 -6.32
N PRO A 408 -11.30 0.50 -6.51
CA PRO A 408 -12.06 0.51 -7.76
C PRO A 408 -11.21 0.81 -8.99
N VAL A 409 -10.23 1.71 -8.86
CA VAL A 409 -9.35 2.12 -9.96
C VAL A 409 -8.53 0.94 -10.47
N ASP A 410 -7.92 0.17 -9.57
CA ASP A 410 -7.10 -1.00 -9.94
C ASP A 410 -7.96 -2.10 -10.56
N ALA A 411 -9.17 -2.34 -10.03
CA ALA A 411 -10.09 -3.30 -10.61
C ALA A 411 -10.54 -2.89 -12.03
N ILE A 412 -10.87 -1.62 -12.24
CA ILE A 412 -11.21 -1.09 -13.57
C ILE A 412 -10.03 -1.25 -14.52
N LEU A 413 -8.80 -0.98 -14.06
CA LEU A 413 -7.59 -1.11 -14.88
C LEU A 413 -7.36 -2.57 -15.29
N VAL A 414 -7.52 -3.52 -14.38
CA VAL A 414 -7.44 -4.95 -14.69
C VAL A 414 -8.51 -5.38 -15.69
N ILE A 415 -9.76 -4.96 -15.48
CA ILE A 415 -10.87 -5.28 -16.39
C ILE A 415 -10.59 -4.69 -17.78
N ALA A 416 -10.17 -3.42 -17.85
CA ALA A 416 -9.84 -2.75 -19.11
C ALA A 416 -8.66 -3.42 -19.83
N ALA A 417 -7.58 -3.74 -19.11
CA ALA A 417 -6.42 -4.44 -19.67
C ALA A 417 -6.79 -5.85 -20.17
N SER A 418 -7.58 -6.58 -19.40
CA SER A 418 -8.07 -7.92 -19.78
C SER A 418 -8.94 -7.87 -21.03
N LEU A 419 -9.88 -6.93 -21.10
CA LEU A 419 -10.72 -6.74 -22.29
C LEU A 419 -9.92 -6.28 -23.51
N PHE A 420 -8.93 -5.41 -23.31
CA PHE A 420 -8.02 -4.97 -24.37
C PHE A 420 -7.25 -6.16 -24.95
N VAL A 421 -6.64 -6.98 -24.10
CA VAL A 421 -5.93 -8.19 -24.49
C VAL A 421 -6.86 -9.20 -25.17
N ALA A 422 -8.07 -9.41 -24.62
CA ALA A 422 -9.05 -10.33 -25.19
C ALA A 422 -9.63 -9.85 -26.54
N THR A 423 -9.51 -8.56 -26.86
CA THR A 423 -9.88 -8.01 -28.17
C THR A 423 -8.73 -8.13 -29.18
N LEU A 424 -7.48 -8.06 -28.73
CA LEU A 424 -6.30 -8.19 -29.59
C LEU A 424 -5.95 -9.65 -29.92
N ALA A 425 -6.02 -10.53 -28.93
CA ALA A 425 -5.68 -11.96 -29.05
C ALA A 425 -6.39 -12.67 -30.23
N PRO A 426 -7.69 -12.42 -30.52
CA PRO A 426 -8.42 -13.06 -31.62
C PRO A 426 -8.05 -12.54 -33.02
N LEU A 427 -7.32 -11.42 -33.13
CA LEU A 427 -7.01 -10.83 -34.44
C LEU A 427 -6.23 -11.79 -35.33
N TYR A 428 -5.22 -12.47 -34.78
CA TYR A 428 -4.41 -13.42 -35.54
C TYR A 428 -5.23 -14.63 -36.03
N PRO A 429 -5.95 -15.37 -35.16
CA PRO A 429 -6.80 -16.49 -35.60
C PRO A 429 -7.91 -16.06 -36.56
N ALA A 430 -8.52 -14.89 -36.35
CA ALA A 430 -9.60 -14.39 -37.21
C ALA A 430 -9.11 -14.06 -38.63
N ILE A 431 -7.89 -13.51 -38.75
CA ILE A 431 -7.26 -13.29 -40.06
C ILE A 431 -6.93 -14.63 -40.73
N GLN A 432 -6.44 -15.61 -39.96
CA GLN A 432 -6.15 -16.94 -40.49
C GLN A 432 -7.41 -17.64 -41.04
N ALA A 433 -8.52 -17.60 -40.30
CA ALA A 433 -9.81 -18.16 -40.72
C ALA A 433 -10.33 -17.54 -42.02
N ALA A 434 -10.22 -16.21 -42.15
CA ALA A 434 -10.68 -15.47 -43.33
C ALA A 434 -9.83 -15.74 -44.59
N ARG A 435 -8.61 -16.24 -44.44
CA ARG A 435 -7.67 -16.55 -45.55
C ARG A 435 -7.78 -17.98 -46.06
N LEU A 436 -8.63 -18.83 -45.47
CA LEU A 436 -8.87 -20.17 -45.98
C LEU A 436 -9.40 -20.13 -47.42
N ASP A 437 -8.97 -21.08 -48.24
CA ASP A 437 -9.48 -21.28 -49.59
C ASP A 437 -10.67 -22.25 -49.52
N PRO A 438 -11.87 -21.86 -50.00
CA PRO A 438 -13.07 -22.70 -49.93
C PRO A 438 -12.86 -24.09 -50.52
N VAL A 439 -12.10 -24.19 -51.62
CA VAL A 439 -11.89 -25.45 -52.33
C VAL A 439 -11.06 -26.40 -51.49
N THR A 440 -9.96 -25.93 -50.90
CA THR A 440 -9.12 -26.74 -50.02
C THR A 440 -9.81 -27.05 -48.68
N ALA A 441 -10.57 -26.11 -48.14
CA ALA A 441 -11.30 -26.28 -46.88
C ALA A 441 -12.41 -27.34 -46.95
N ILE A 442 -13.05 -27.51 -48.12
CA ILE A 442 -14.08 -28.53 -48.34
C ILE A 442 -13.46 -29.88 -48.77
N ARG A 443 -12.32 -29.85 -49.48
CA ARG A 443 -11.65 -31.03 -50.04
C ARG A 443 -10.90 -31.88 -49.01
N TYR A 444 -10.57 -31.34 -47.83
CA TYR A 444 -10.00 -32.14 -46.73
C TYR A 444 -11.11 -32.92 -46.00
N GLU A 445 -11.55 -33.99 -46.65
CA GLU A 445 -11.71 -35.37 -46.15
C GLU A 445 -11.64 -36.32 -47.35
#